data_AF-A0A942NJJ1-F1
#
_entry.id   AF-A0A942NJJ1-F1
#
_cell.length_a   1.000
_cell.length_b   1.000
_cell.length_c   1.000
_cell.angle_alpha   90.00
_cell.angle_beta   90.00
_cell.angle_gamma   90.00
#
_symmetry.space_group_name_H-M   'P 1'
#
loop_
_entity.id
_entity.type
_entity.pdbx_description
1 polymer ?
#
loop_
_entity_poly.entity_id
_entity_poly.type
_entity_poly.pdbx_seq_one_letter_code
_entity_poly.pdbx_strand_id
1 'polypeptide(L)'
;MALSGFKKFLIVTLLGSTACTTLPPAAKAYDNFSDYAESVFRHQNVLISRLMMLNDSDALDDNEKLETAEQDMNDACHLLNEYAEHEMSGESMGLFFKREVQASIEDCDHKIRNLETLLTEILP
;
A
#
# COMPACT_ATOMS: atom_id res chain seq x y z
N MET A 1 -29.98 14.93 63.90
CA MET A 1 -29.48 15.98 62.98
C MET A 1 -28.16 15.50 62.40
N ALA A 2 -28.04 15.58 61.08
CA ALA A 2 -26.84 15.51 60.22
C ALA A 2 -25.90 14.27 60.27
N LEU A 3 -26.04 13.43 59.23
CA LEU A 3 -24.95 12.66 58.63
C LEU A 3 -23.99 13.62 57.90
N SER A 4 -22.69 13.53 58.18
CA SER A 4 -21.58 14.16 57.44
C SER A 4 -20.34 13.30 57.72
N GLY A 5 -19.48 12.95 56.79
CA GLY A 5 -19.28 13.32 55.41
C GLY A 5 -18.03 12.57 54.96
N PHE A 6 -18.12 11.99 53.77
CA PHE A 6 -17.06 11.26 53.08
C PHE A 6 -15.73 12.03 52.99
N LYS A 7 -14.68 11.26 52.65
CA LYS A 7 -13.73 11.52 51.53
C LYS A 7 -12.27 11.86 51.92
N LYS A 8 -11.41 10.91 51.49
CA LYS A 8 -10.06 11.07 50.91
C LYS A 8 -8.85 10.80 51.81
N PHE A 9 -8.67 9.52 52.13
CA PHE A 9 -7.36 8.89 52.08
C PHE A 9 -7.11 8.48 50.62
N LEU A 10 -6.18 9.12 49.90
CA LEU A 10 -5.53 8.51 48.73
C LEU A 10 -4.30 9.33 48.32
N ILE A 11 -3.17 8.86 48.84
CA ILE A 11 -1.82 9.20 48.42
C ILE A 11 -1.68 8.77 46.95
N VAL A 12 -1.50 9.72 46.04
CA VAL A 12 -1.17 9.42 44.64
C VAL A 12 0.34 9.31 44.53
N THR A 13 0.83 8.08 44.51
CA THR A 13 2.21 7.71 44.20
C THR A 13 2.45 7.93 42.70
N LEU A 14 3.28 8.92 42.36
CA LEU A 14 3.90 9.03 41.04
C LEU A 14 4.94 7.91 40.89
N LEU A 15 4.57 6.81 40.23
CA LEU A 15 5.56 5.91 39.62
C LEU A 15 5.81 6.37 38.19
N GLY A 16 7.01 6.91 37.97
CA GLY A 16 7.56 7.06 36.63
C GLY A 16 7.85 5.69 36.03
N SER A 17 7.15 5.35 34.96
CA SER A 17 7.53 4.28 34.05
C SER A 17 8.04 4.92 32.76
N THR A 18 9.35 5.05 32.63
CA THR A 18 9.99 5.17 31.32
C THR A 18 9.87 3.80 30.65
N ALA A 19 8.74 3.58 29.97
CA ALA A 19 8.59 2.44 29.09
C ALA A 19 9.47 2.71 27.84
N CYS A 20 10.67 2.13 27.81
CA CYS A 20 11.34 1.86 26.53
C CYS A 20 10.52 0.76 25.85
N THR A 21 9.54 1.15 25.05
CA THR A 21 8.87 0.22 24.13
C THR A 21 9.86 -0.09 23.01
N THR A 22 10.54 -1.23 23.11
CA THR A 22 11.19 -1.82 21.95
C THR A 22 10.08 -2.16 20.95
N LEU A 23 10.01 -1.42 19.85
CA LEU A 23 9.05 -1.67 18.77
C LEU A 23 9.15 -3.14 18.33
N PRO A 24 8.03 -3.85 18.21
CA PRO A 24 8.05 -5.24 17.78
C PRO A 24 8.69 -5.36 16.39
N PRO A 25 9.38 -6.48 16.06
CA PRO A 25 10.02 -6.69 14.76
C PRO A 25 9.09 -6.45 13.56
N ALA A 26 7.78 -6.67 13.75
CA ALA A 26 6.75 -6.39 12.76
C ALA A 26 6.72 -4.90 12.35
N ALA A 27 6.97 -3.96 13.26
CA ALA A 27 7.00 -2.53 12.95
C ALA A 27 8.08 -2.17 11.91
N LYS A 28 9.25 -2.83 11.96
CA LYS A 28 10.31 -2.62 10.96
C LYS A 28 9.98 -3.24 9.60
N ALA A 29 9.22 -4.32 9.58
CA ALA A 29 8.73 -4.90 8.34
C ALA A 29 7.71 -3.98 7.65
N TYR A 30 6.94 -3.21 8.42
CA TYR A 30 5.95 -2.27 7.88
C TYR A 30 6.58 -1.03 7.23
N ASP A 31 7.64 -0.44 7.79
CA ASP A 31 8.34 0.68 7.12
C ASP A 31 8.90 0.22 5.76
N ASN A 32 9.61 -0.92 5.72
CA ASN A 32 10.15 -1.48 4.48
C ASN A 32 9.05 -1.86 3.46
N PHE A 33 7.89 -2.29 3.95
CA PHE A 33 6.76 -2.66 3.09
C PHE A 33 6.11 -1.42 2.47
N SER A 34 5.88 -0.36 3.25
CA SER A 34 5.26 0.88 2.76
C SER A 34 6.10 1.52 1.66
N ASP A 35 7.42 1.61 1.86
CA ASP A 35 8.35 2.12 0.84
C ASP A 35 8.31 1.27 -0.44
N TYR A 36 8.25 -0.07 -0.30
CA TYR A 36 8.16 -0.96 -1.45
C TYR A 36 6.82 -0.81 -2.19
N ALA A 37 5.70 -0.79 -1.46
CA ALA A 37 4.37 -0.53 -1.98
C ALA A 37 4.28 0.77 -2.77
N GLU A 38 4.82 1.85 -2.20
CA GLU A 38 4.88 3.13 -2.89
C GLU A 38 5.72 3.06 -4.17
N SER A 39 6.86 2.37 -4.14
CA SER A 39 7.72 2.23 -5.32
C SER A 39 7.03 1.48 -6.47
N VAL A 40 6.32 0.39 -6.17
CA VAL A 40 5.57 -0.42 -7.16
C VAL A 40 4.38 0.39 -7.69
N PHE A 41 3.64 1.06 -6.82
CA PHE A 41 2.52 1.91 -7.21
C PHE A 41 2.96 3.08 -8.10
N ARG A 42 4.10 3.72 -7.78
CA ARG A 42 4.67 4.78 -8.64
C ARG A 42 5.09 4.24 -10.01
N HIS A 43 5.66 3.05 -10.07
CA HIS A 43 6.04 2.40 -11.33
C HIS A 43 4.81 2.13 -12.20
N GLN A 44 3.76 1.53 -11.62
CA GLN A 44 2.48 1.30 -12.29
C GLN A 44 1.89 2.60 -12.87
N ASN A 45 1.83 3.66 -12.06
CA ASN A 45 1.25 4.94 -12.49
C ASN A 45 2.01 5.57 -13.66
N VAL A 46 3.35 5.49 -13.66
CA VAL A 46 4.16 5.95 -14.79
C VAL A 46 3.85 5.13 -16.04
N LEU A 47 3.73 3.82 -15.90
CA LEU A 47 3.46 2.91 -17.01
C LEU A 47 2.07 3.14 -17.62
N ILE A 48 1.02 3.22 -16.79
CA ILE A 48 -0.35 3.52 -17.23
C ILE A 48 -0.40 4.90 -17.91
N SER A 49 0.26 5.91 -17.34
CA SER A 49 0.31 7.25 -17.94
C SER A 49 0.94 7.23 -19.33
N ARG A 50 1.99 6.43 -19.54
CA ARG A 50 2.59 6.24 -20.86
C ARG A 50 1.63 5.52 -21.81
N LEU A 51 0.98 4.46 -21.35
CA LEU A 51 0.05 3.68 -22.14
C LEU A 51 -1.13 4.54 -22.63
N MET A 52 -1.70 5.39 -21.76
CA MET A 52 -2.74 6.35 -22.15
C MET A 52 -2.27 7.30 -23.27
N MET A 53 -1.08 7.90 -23.15
CA MET A 53 -0.55 8.79 -24.19
C MET A 53 -0.29 8.08 -25.53
N LEU A 54 0.14 6.82 -25.48
CA LEU A 54 0.44 6.02 -26.67
C LEU A 54 -0.84 5.57 -27.37
N ASN A 55 -1.86 5.18 -26.60
CA ASN A 55 -3.18 4.84 -27.11
C ASN A 55 -3.85 6.04 -27.81
N ASP A 56 -3.76 7.23 -27.21
CA ASP A 56 -4.27 8.48 -27.81
C ASP A 56 -3.56 8.85 -29.13
N SER A 57 -2.37 8.29 -29.38
CA SER A 57 -1.57 8.54 -30.58
C SER A 57 -1.71 7.45 -31.66
N ASP A 58 -2.64 6.49 -31.48
CA ASP A 58 -2.81 5.30 -32.32
C ASP A 58 -1.51 4.47 -32.50
N ALA A 59 -0.54 4.62 -31.57
CA ALA A 59 0.77 3.97 -31.68
C ALA A 59 0.78 2.50 -31.23
N LEU A 60 -0.34 2.01 -30.68
CA LEU A 60 -0.50 0.67 -30.08
C LEU A 60 -1.52 -0.21 -30.83
N ASP A 61 -1.85 0.12 -32.08
CA ASP A 61 -2.88 -0.52 -32.93
C ASP A 61 -3.09 -2.03 -32.65
N ASP A 62 -4.31 -2.37 -32.20
CA ASP A 62 -4.88 -3.71 -31.93
C ASP A 62 -3.88 -4.79 -31.44
N ASN A 63 -3.13 -4.49 -30.38
CA ASN A 63 -2.26 -5.48 -29.76
C ASN A 63 -2.96 -6.26 -28.64
N GLU A 64 -3.66 -7.34 -29.01
CA GLU A 64 -4.37 -8.24 -28.07
C GLU A 64 -3.50 -8.72 -26.90
N LYS A 65 -2.19 -8.93 -27.15
CA LYS A 65 -1.25 -9.35 -26.10
C LYS A 65 -0.98 -8.22 -25.09
N LEU A 66 -0.88 -6.98 -25.57
CA LEU A 66 -0.70 -5.81 -24.74
C LEU A 66 -1.94 -5.55 -23.89
N GLU A 67 -3.13 -5.63 -24.49
CA GLU A 67 -4.41 -5.50 -23.77
C GLU A 67 -4.54 -6.57 -22.68
N THR A 68 -4.23 -7.82 -23.00
CA THR A 68 -4.23 -8.92 -22.02
C THR A 68 -3.24 -8.65 -20.88
N ALA A 69 -2.04 -8.16 -21.20
CA ALA A 69 -1.02 -7.85 -20.19
C ALA A 69 -1.40 -6.65 -19.31
N GLU A 70 -2.07 -5.64 -19.87
CA GLU A 70 -2.62 -4.52 -19.12
C GLU A 70 -3.70 -4.99 -18.15
N GLN A 71 -4.63 -5.84 -18.61
CA GLN A 71 -5.67 -6.40 -17.77
C GLN A 71 -5.07 -7.25 -16.63
N ASP A 72 -4.14 -8.15 -16.95
CA ASP A 72 -3.42 -8.96 -15.96
C ASP A 72 -2.72 -8.11 -14.90
N MET A 73 -2.10 -7.00 -15.30
CA MET A 73 -1.46 -6.06 -14.38
C MET A 73 -2.49 -5.36 -13.49
N ASN A 74 -3.60 -4.89 -14.07
CA ASN A 74 -4.65 -4.24 -13.30
C ASN A 74 -5.26 -5.18 -12.25
N ASP A 75 -5.49 -6.44 -12.60
CA ASP A 75 -6.02 -7.46 -11.69
C ASP A 75 -5.03 -7.77 -10.56
N ALA A 76 -3.74 -7.99 -10.89
CA ALA A 76 -2.70 -8.29 -9.90
C ALA A 76 -2.45 -7.11 -8.94
N CYS A 77 -2.55 -5.88 -9.44
CA CYS A 77 -2.30 -4.67 -8.66
C CYS A 77 -3.54 -4.12 -7.93
N HIS A 78 -4.70 -4.77 -8.02
CA HIS A 78 -5.94 -4.29 -7.42
C HIS A 78 -5.82 -4.00 -5.91
N LEU A 79 -5.24 -4.94 -5.16
CA LEU A 79 -5.03 -4.79 -3.71
C LEU A 79 -4.04 -3.66 -3.38
N LEU A 80 -3.04 -3.43 -4.23
CA LEU A 80 -2.09 -2.34 -4.05
C LEU A 80 -2.75 -0.97 -4.29
N ASN A 81 -3.65 -0.89 -5.27
CA ASN A 81 -4.42 0.32 -5.54
C ASN A 81 -5.37 0.66 -4.38
N GLU A 82 -6.06 -0.34 -3.83
CA GLU A 82 -6.91 -0.17 -2.65
C GLU A 82 -6.08 0.24 -1.42
N TYR A 83 -4.90 -0.36 -1.24
CA TYR A 83 -3.95 0.05 -0.21
C TYR A 83 -3.53 1.52 -0.33
N ALA A 84 -3.18 1.96 -1.54
CA ALA A 84 -2.81 3.34 -1.81
C ALA A 84 -3.98 4.31 -1.53
N GLU A 85 -5.21 3.95 -1.89
CA GLU A 85 -6.40 4.75 -1.62
C GLU A 85 -6.64 4.93 -0.12
N HIS A 86 -6.51 3.86 0.69
CA HIS A 86 -6.64 3.94 2.13
C HIS A 86 -5.52 4.76 2.80
N GLU A 87 -4.27 4.63 2.35
CA GLU A 87 -3.17 5.49 2.87
C GLU A 87 -3.42 6.97 2.51
N MET A 88 -3.91 7.27 1.31
CA MET A 88 -4.25 8.63 0.88
C MET A 88 -5.43 9.23 1.66
N SER A 89 -6.44 8.42 1.99
CA SER A 89 -7.60 8.86 2.78
C SER A 89 -7.29 9.00 4.28
N GLY A 90 -6.16 8.45 4.72
CA GLY A 90 -5.78 8.37 6.14
C GLY A 90 -6.66 7.40 6.94
N GLU A 91 -7.35 6.49 6.26
CA GLU A 91 -8.21 5.50 6.90
C GLU A 91 -7.38 4.38 7.54
N SER A 92 -7.83 3.90 8.71
CA SER A 92 -7.17 2.78 9.37
C SER A 92 -7.46 1.47 8.65
N MET A 93 -6.44 0.83 8.10
CA MET A 93 -6.56 -0.51 7.51
C MET A 93 -6.40 -1.63 8.54
N GLY A 94 -7.15 -2.70 8.34
CA GLY A 94 -6.99 -3.93 9.10
C GLY A 94 -5.65 -4.63 8.84
N LEU A 95 -5.10 -5.28 9.87
CA LEU A 95 -3.83 -6.01 9.75
C LEU A 95 -3.87 -7.17 8.74
N PHE A 96 -5.04 -7.81 8.59
CA PHE A 96 -5.23 -8.88 7.61
C PHE A 96 -5.10 -8.37 6.18
N PHE A 97 -5.74 -7.23 5.88
CA PHE A 97 -5.64 -6.58 4.58
C PHE A 97 -4.19 -6.20 4.27
N LYS A 98 -3.47 -5.55 5.20
CA LYS A 98 -2.05 -5.21 4.99
C LYS A 98 -1.18 -6.43 4.67
N ARG A 99 -1.46 -7.57 5.32
CA ARG A 99 -0.75 -8.83 5.05
C ARG A 99 -1.10 -9.41 3.68
N GLU A 100 -2.34 -9.27 3.24
CA GLU A 100 -2.80 -9.71 1.92
C GLU A 100 -2.13 -8.91 0.81
N VAL A 101 -2.09 -7.58 0.94
CA VAL A 101 -1.34 -6.69 0.04
C VAL A 101 0.14 -7.07 0.00
N GLN A 102 0.76 -7.32 1.16
CA GLN A 102 2.16 -7.75 1.23
C GLN A 102 2.40 -9.11 0.53
N ALA A 103 1.41 -9.98 0.48
CA ALA A 103 1.52 -11.27 -0.20
C ALA A 103 1.31 -11.16 -1.72
N SER A 104 0.61 -10.14 -2.21
CA SER A 104 0.28 -9.95 -3.63
C SER A 104 1.21 -8.97 -4.36
N ILE A 105 1.89 -8.07 -3.64
CA ILE A 105 2.69 -6.99 -4.23
C ILE A 105 3.79 -7.46 -5.19
N GLU A 106 4.43 -8.61 -4.93
CA GLU A 106 5.46 -9.15 -5.82
C GLU A 106 4.88 -9.59 -7.18
N ASP A 107 3.65 -10.11 -7.20
CA ASP A 107 2.97 -10.48 -8.44
C ASP A 107 2.59 -9.23 -9.25
N CYS A 108 2.11 -8.18 -8.56
CA CYS A 108 1.86 -6.87 -9.18
C CYS A 108 3.14 -6.29 -9.83
N ASP A 109 4.27 -6.25 -9.11
CA ASP A 109 5.56 -5.79 -9.65
C ASP A 109 5.98 -6.61 -10.88
N HIS A 110 5.81 -7.94 -10.83
CA HIS A 110 6.10 -8.80 -11.97
C HIS A 110 5.22 -8.49 -13.19
N LYS A 111 3.91 -8.27 -13.01
CA LYS A 111 3.00 -7.93 -14.10
C LYS A 111 3.28 -6.55 -14.69
N ILE A 112 3.65 -5.55 -13.88
CA ILE A 112 4.11 -4.23 -14.34
C ILE A 112 5.32 -4.39 -15.27
N ARG A 113 6.32 -5.18 -14.86
CA ARG A 113 7.53 -5.42 -15.68
C ARG A 113 7.23 -6.15 -16.98
N ASN A 114 6.29 -7.09 -16.94
CA ASN A 114 5.84 -7.80 -18.15
C ASN A 114 5.22 -6.81 -19.15
N LEU A 115 4.29 -5.97 -18.69
CA LEU A 115 3.68 -4.93 -19.53
C LEU A 115 4.73 -3.94 -20.07
N GLU A 116 5.68 -3.51 -19.25
CA GLU A 116 6.78 -2.62 -19.67
C GLU A 116 7.68 -3.27 -20.73
N THR A 117 7.95 -4.56 -20.60
CA THR A 117 8.72 -5.31 -21.59
C THR A 117 7.99 -5.33 -22.93
N LEU A 118 6.69 -5.66 -22.93
CA LEU A 118 5.88 -5.68 -24.14
C LEU A 118 5.81 -4.30 -24.80
N LEU A 119 5.64 -3.22 -24.02
CA LEU A 119 5.65 -1.85 -24.56
C LEU A 119 6.99 -1.50 -25.21
N THR A 120 8.11 -1.93 -24.62
CA THR A 120 9.45 -1.70 -25.18
C THR A 120 9.68 -2.50 -26.47
N GLU A 121 9.09 -3.68 -26.60
CA GLU A 121 9.16 -4.48 -27.83
C GLU A 121 8.33 -3.88 -28.98
N ILE A 122 7.21 -3.23 -28.66
CA ILE A 122 6.30 -2.62 -29.64
C ILE A 122 6.84 -1.25 -30.11
N LEU A 123 7.48 -0.49 -29.21
CA LEU A 123 7.94 0.88 -29.45
C LEU A 123 9.47 0.97 -29.31
N PRO A 124 10.24 0.66 -30.37
CA PRO A 124 11.71 0.76 -30.37
C PRO A 124 12.24 2.20 -30.39
#